data_AF-A0ABD2BYY5-F1
#
_entry.id   AF-A0ABD2BYY5-F1
#
_cell.length_a   1.000
_cell.length_b   1.000
_cell.length_c   1.000
_cell.angle_alpha   90.00
_cell.angle_beta   90.00
_cell.angle_gamma   90.00
#
_symmetry.space_group_name_H-M   'P 1'
#
loop_
_entity.id
_entity.type
_entity.pdbx_description
1 polymer ?
#
loop_
_entity_poly.entity_id
_entity_poly.type
_entity_poly.pdbx_seq_one_letter_code
_entity_poly.pdbx_strand_id
1 'polypeptide(L)'
;MAKSNESCIDTMPEPVSAMPEKWVNTAASETFYYVGVRGSPYATESSVFELSPDELLALTKRFQSSASTVVNGALIKGRPFSVINALAELGYRVICSTGEAEILWTLQREV
;
A
#
# COMPACT_ATOMS: atom_id res chain seq x y z
N MET A 1 -2.05 -34.90 56.97
CA MET A 1 -1.99 -33.55 56.37
C MET A 1 -1.81 -33.71 54.86
N ALA A 2 -2.73 -33.13 54.08
CA ALA A 2 -2.65 -32.59 52.69
C ALA A 2 -1.76 -33.28 51.64
N LYS A 3 -2.07 -33.40 50.34
CA LYS A 3 -3.17 -33.06 49.41
C LYS A 3 -2.68 -33.59 48.02
N SER A 4 -3.59 -33.91 47.09
CA SER A 4 -3.50 -33.59 45.64
C SER A 4 -2.38 -34.21 44.76
N ASN A 5 -2.67 -35.16 43.84
CA ASN A 5 -3.04 -35.00 42.41
C ASN A 5 -1.98 -34.21 41.58
N GLU A 6 -1.44 -34.69 40.45
CA GLU A 6 -2.09 -34.77 39.13
C GLU A 6 -1.16 -35.42 38.07
N SER A 7 -1.83 -35.86 37.00
CA SER A 7 -1.45 -36.42 35.70
C SER A 7 -0.07 -36.13 35.09
N CYS A 8 0.56 -37.22 34.63
CA CYS A 8 1.53 -37.22 33.55
C CYS A 8 0.78 -37.00 32.22
N ILE A 9 0.79 -35.78 31.70
CA ILE A 9 0.48 -35.48 30.30
C ILE A 9 1.78 -35.08 29.62
N ASP A 10 2.19 -35.95 28.70
CA ASP A 10 3.31 -35.76 27.78
C ASP A 10 2.85 -34.79 26.68
N THR A 11 3.27 -33.54 26.79
CA THR A 11 3.23 -32.58 25.67
C THR A 11 4.54 -31.83 25.64
N MET A 12 5.39 -32.22 24.69
CA MET A 12 6.61 -31.50 24.38
C MET A 12 6.31 -30.02 24.11
N PRO A 13 7.12 -29.07 24.61
CA PRO A 13 7.09 -27.72 24.08
C PRO A 13 7.63 -27.77 22.65
N GLU A 14 6.77 -27.52 21.67
CA GLU A 14 7.29 -27.13 20.36
C GLU A 14 8.18 -25.91 20.56
N PRO A 15 9.43 -25.91 20.08
CA PRO A 15 10.21 -24.69 20.05
C PRO A 15 9.49 -23.76 19.09
N VAL A 16 8.82 -22.75 19.64
CA VAL A 16 8.42 -21.54 18.91
C VAL A 16 9.65 -21.06 18.16
N SER A 17 9.69 -21.40 16.88
CA SER A 17 10.80 -21.16 15.97
C SER A 17 11.16 -19.69 16.09
N ALA A 18 12.36 -19.44 16.62
CA ALA A 18 12.99 -18.14 16.67
C ALA A 18 12.77 -17.41 15.35
N MET A 19 12.21 -16.20 15.40
CA MET A 19 12.11 -15.35 14.23
C MET A 19 13.53 -15.19 13.66
N PRO A 20 13.75 -15.47 12.36
CA PRO A 20 15.08 -15.29 11.80
C PRO A 20 15.44 -13.81 11.84
N GLU A 21 16.54 -13.48 12.52
CA GLU A 21 17.15 -12.16 12.70
C GLU A 21 17.61 -11.50 11.38
N LYS A 22 17.11 -11.93 10.21
CA LYS A 22 17.51 -11.45 8.89
C LYS A 22 16.73 -10.22 8.41
N TRP A 23 15.82 -9.65 9.20
CA TRP A 23 15.15 -8.39 8.83
C TRP A 23 15.89 -7.13 9.28
N VAL A 24 17.17 -7.24 9.62
CA VAL A 24 18.06 -6.08 9.65
C VAL A 24 18.62 -5.89 8.23
N ASN A 25 17.84 -5.24 7.37
CA ASN A 25 18.34 -4.75 6.09
C ASN A 25 19.26 -3.55 6.34
N THR A 26 20.52 -3.83 6.65
CA THR A 26 21.62 -2.88 6.43
C THR A 26 22.03 -2.99 4.96
N ALA A 27 21.24 -2.39 4.09
CA ALA A 27 21.64 -2.00 2.74
C ALA A 27 21.29 -0.51 2.60
N ALA A 28 22.09 0.24 1.85
CA ALA A 28 22.01 1.69 1.70
C ALA A 28 20.56 2.20 1.55
N SER A 29 20.33 3.39 2.11
CA SER A 29 19.06 4.09 2.29
C SER A 29 18.28 4.36 1.01
N GLU A 30 17.76 3.33 0.35
CA GLU A 30 16.77 3.47 -0.73
C GLU A 30 15.40 3.19 -0.10
N THR A 31 14.83 4.22 0.52
CA THR A 31 13.48 4.12 1.08
C THR A 31 12.50 4.29 -0.07
N PHE A 32 11.91 3.18 -0.54
CA PHE A 32 10.90 3.25 -1.58
C PHE A 32 9.51 3.51 -0.99
N TYR A 33 8.79 4.44 -1.61
CA TYR A 33 7.38 4.69 -1.31
C TYR A 33 6.50 4.21 -2.46
N TYR A 34 5.45 3.46 -2.14
CA TYR A 34 4.57 2.84 -3.12
C TYR A 34 3.16 3.41 -3.02
N VAL A 35 2.54 3.64 -4.18
CA VAL A 35 1.16 4.11 -4.28
C VAL A 35 0.40 3.29 -5.31
N GLY A 36 -0.91 3.18 -5.13
CA GLY A 36 -1.79 2.48 -6.06
C GLY A 36 -2.69 3.46 -6.78
N VAL A 37 -2.81 3.35 -8.10
CA VAL A 37 -3.85 4.02 -8.89
C VAL A 37 -4.74 2.95 -9.50
N ARG A 38 -6.04 2.99 -9.24
CA ARG A 38 -7.02 2.08 -9.81
C ARG A 38 -8.00 2.83 -10.70
N GLY A 39 -8.31 2.26 -11.86
CA GLY A 39 -9.40 2.73 -12.69
C GLY A 39 -9.43 2.04 -14.04
N SER A 40 -10.44 2.34 -14.84
CA SER A 40 -10.52 1.88 -16.23
C SER A 40 -9.81 2.87 -17.16
N PRO A 41 -9.06 2.42 -18.18
CA PRO A 41 -8.50 3.29 -19.22
C PRO A 41 -9.51 4.24 -19.88
N TYR A 42 -10.79 3.85 -19.87
CA TYR A 42 -11.90 4.62 -20.46
C TYR A 42 -12.69 5.44 -19.44
N ALA A 43 -12.41 5.29 -18.13
CA ALA A 43 -13.10 6.02 -17.08
C ALA A 43 -12.63 7.48 -17.00
N THR A 44 -13.54 8.36 -16.58
CA THR A 44 -13.27 9.78 -16.30
C THR A 44 -12.75 10.02 -14.88
N GLU A 45 -12.78 8.98 -14.04
CA GLU A 45 -12.35 9.01 -12.65
C GLU A 45 -11.46 7.81 -12.33
N SER A 46 -10.65 7.97 -11.28
CA SER A 46 -9.73 6.96 -10.78
C SER A 46 -9.62 7.04 -9.26
N SER A 47 -9.34 5.92 -8.61
CA SER A 47 -9.08 5.86 -7.18
C SER A 47 -7.58 5.79 -6.92
N VAL A 48 -7.10 6.51 -5.92
CA VAL A 48 -5.68 6.48 -5.52
C VAL A 48 -5.58 6.05 -4.07
N PHE A 49 -4.59 5.20 -3.78
CA PHE A 49 -4.37 4.57 -2.48
C PHE A 49 -2.99 4.93 -1.95
N GLU A 50 -2.86 4.97 -0.62
CA GLU A 50 -1.58 5.15 0.08
C GLU A 50 -0.83 6.44 -0.25
N LEU A 51 -1.51 7.51 -0.68
CA LEU A 51 -0.88 8.84 -0.81
C LEU A 51 -0.74 9.52 0.55
N SER A 52 0.36 10.27 0.72
CA SER A 52 0.48 11.17 1.86
C SER A 52 -0.59 12.28 1.82
N PRO A 53 -1.00 12.84 2.98
CA PRO A 53 -2.05 13.87 3.03
C PRO A 53 -1.73 15.11 2.19
N ASP A 54 -0.46 15.51 2.15
CA ASP A 54 -0.01 16.69 1.39
C ASP A 54 -0.09 16.46 -0.13
N GLU A 55 0.33 15.28 -0.59
CA GLU A 55 0.23 14.89 -1.99
C GLU A 55 -1.21 14.72 -2.42
N LEU A 56 -2.04 14.10 -1.57
CA LEU A 56 -3.46 13.96 -1.82
C LEU A 56 -4.14 15.34 -1.92
N LEU A 57 -3.78 16.28 -1.05
CA LEU A 57 -4.28 17.65 -1.11
C LEU A 57 -3.83 18.37 -2.40
N ALA A 58 -2.57 18.20 -2.81
CA ALA A 58 -2.06 18.76 -4.06
C ALA A 58 -2.78 18.17 -5.29
N LEU A 59 -3.00 16.85 -5.28
CA LEU A 59 -3.66 16.13 -6.36
C LEU A 59 -5.14 16.53 -6.47
N THR A 60 -5.86 16.57 -5.36
CA THR A 60 -7.28 16.95 -5.32
C THR A 60 -7.50 18.39 -5.79
N LYS A 61 -6.61 19.32 -5.41
CA LYS A 61 -6.59 20.69 -5.94
C LYS A 61 -6.38 20.72 -7.45
N ARG A 62 -5.42 19.95 -7.97
CA ARG A 62 -5.10 19.90 -9.42
C ARG A 62 -6.27 19.41 -10.26
N PHE A 63 -7.00 18.40 -9.78
CA PHE A 63 -8.14 17.83 -10.49
C PHE A 63 -9.48 18.48 -10.14
N GLN A 64 -9.48 19.57 -9.35
CA GLN A 64 -10.70 20.20 -8.83
C GLN A 64 -11.68 19.17 -8.23
N SER A 65 -11.12 18.10 -7.67
CA SER A 65 -11.88 16.95 -7.22
C SER A 65 -12.27 17.16 -5.77
N SER A 66 -13.55 17.00 -5.46
CA SER A 66 -13.96 16.69 -4.10
C SER A 66 -13.30 15.36 -3.75
N ALA A 67 -12.43 15.34 -2.74
CA ALA A 67 -11.81 14.11 -2.27
C ALA A 67 -12.91 13.22 -1.65
N SER A 68 -13.61 12.45 -2.49
CA SER A 68 -14.55 11.46 -1.98
C SER A 68 -13.70 10.32 -1.44
N THR A 69 -13.70 10.18 -0.12
CA THR A 69 -12.91 9.16 0.57
C THR A 69 -13.45 7.79 0.20
N VAL A 70 -12.62 6.97 -0.42
CA VAL A 70 -12.85 5.52 -0.55
C VAL A 70 -12.07 4.83 0.56
N VAL A 71 -12.42 3.58 0.89
CA VAL A 71 -11.70 2.84 1.93
C VAL A 71 -10.21 2.76 1.55
N ASN A 72 -9.34 3.28 2.41
CA ASN A 72 -7.88 3.36 2.23
C ASN A 72 -7.41 4.17 1.00
N GLY A 73 -8.23 5.10 0.49
CA GLY A 73 -7.86 5.91 -0.66
C GLY A 73 -8.76 7.11 -0.91
N ALA A 74 -8.58 7.74 -2.06
CA ALA A 74 -9.39 8.86 -2.52
C ALA A 74 -9.82 8.69 -3.97
N LEU A 75 -11.08 8.99 -4.25
CA LEU A 75 -11.59 9.10 -5.61
C LEU A 75 -11.19 10.45 -6.19
N ILE A 76 -10.49 10.41 -7.32
CA ILE A 76 -10.03 11.55 -8.10
C ILE A 76 -10.87 11.61 -9.37
N LYS A 77 -11.52 12.76 -9.61
CA LYS A 77 -12.22 13.09 -10.87
C LYS A 77 -11.24 13.38 -12.02
N GLY A 78 -10.33 12.45 -12.26
CA GLY A 78 -9.35 12.50 -13.33
C GLY A 78 -9.18 11.13 -13.96
N ARG A 79 -9.00 11.12 -15.29
CA ARG A 79 -8.67 9.90 -16.04
C ARG A 79 -7.40 9.26 -15.47
N PRO A 80 -7.29 7.92 -15.39
CA PRO A 80 -6.16 7.26 -14.75
C PRO A 80 -4.79 7.73 -15.25
N PHE A 81 -4.62 7.87 -16.57
CA PHE A 81 -3.36 8.35 -17.14
C PHE A 81 -3.04 9.80 -16.79
N SER A 82 -4.05 10.66 -16.63
CA SER A 82 -3.82 12.03 -16.16
C SER A 82 -3.33 12.05 -14.73
N VAL A 83 -3.88 11.18 -13.87
CA VAL A 83 -3.45 11.02 -12.48
C VAL A 83 -2.04 10.43 -12.42
N ILE A 84 -1.75 9.38 -13.18
CA ILE A 84 -0.41 8.78 -13.29
C ILE A 84 0.62 9.81 -13.74
N ASN A 85 0.30 10.63 -14.75
CA ASN A 85 1.20 11.69 -15.20
C ASN A 85 1.47 12.73 -14.10
N ALA A 86 0.44 13.13 -13.34
CA ALA A 86 0.61 14.04 -12.22
C ALA A 86 1.48 13.43 -11.10
N LEU A 87 1.34 12.14 -10.83
CA LEU A 87 2.19 11.41 -9.89
C LEU A 87 3.63 11.27 -10.43
N ALA A 88 3.81 11.13 -11.74
CA ALA A 88 5.14 11.11 -12.36
C ALA A 88 5.90 12.42 -12.17
N GLU A 89 5.21 13.57 -12.18
CA GLU A 89 5.81 14.86 -11.83
C GLU A 89 6.28 14.93 -10.35
N LEU A 90 5.68 14.12 -9.47
CA LEU A 90 6.10 13.98 -8.07
C LEU A 90 7.22 12.94 -7.86
N GLY A 91 7.72 12.33 -8.94
CA GLY A 91 8.79 11.34 -8.93
C GLY A 91 8.33 9.89 -8.91
N TYR A 92 7.02 9.61 -8.98
CA TYR A 92 6.51 8.24 -9.03
C TYR A 92 6.68 7.62 -10.42
N ARG A 93 7.02 6.34 -10.49
CA ARG A 93 7.14 5.56 -11.72
C ARG A 93 6.26 4.33 -11.66
N VAL A 94 5.57 3.99 -12.74
CA VAL A 94 4.80 2.75 -12.84
C VAL A 94 5.77 1.57 -12.88
N ILE A 95 5.61 0.63 -11.94
CA ILE A 95 6.44 -0.57 -11.85
C ILE A 95 5.69 -1.84 -12.22
N CYS A 96 4.37 -1.86 -12.03
CA CYS A 96 3.52 -2.95 -12.49
C CYS A 96 2.09 -2.48 -12.70
N SER A 97 1.33 -3.29 -13.43
CA SER A 97 -0.10 -3.12 -13.64
C SER A 97 -0.79 -4.48 -13.61
N THR A 98 -1.99 -4.55 -13.05
CA THR A 98 -2.80 -5.77 -12.99
C THR A 98 -4.28 -5.46 -13.17
N GLY A 99 -5.04 -6.37 -13.78
CA GLY A 99 -6.48 -6.23 -14.04
C GLY A 99 -6.85 -6.18 -15.52
N GLU A 100 -8.14 -6.30 -15.81
CA GLU A 100 -8.69 -6.35 -17.18
C GLU A 100 -9.53 -5.10 -17.50
N ALA A 101 -10.74 -5.00 -16.94
CA ALA A 101 -11.64 -3.86 -17.15
C ALA A 101 -11.29 -2.68 -16.24
N GLU A 102 -10.96 -2.99 -14.98
CA GLU A 102 -10.32 -2.07 -14.06
C GLU A 102 -8.89 -2.53 -13.83
N ILE A 103 -7.97 -1.59 -13.94
CA ILE A 103 -6.54 -1.83 -13.83
C ILE A 103 -6.05 -1.12 -12.56
N LEU A 104 -5.24 -1.81 -11.78
CA LEU A 104 -4.44 -1.25 -10.71
C LEU A 104 -3.01 -1.08 -11.22
N TRP A 105 -2.54 0.16 -11.25
CA TRP A 105 -1.14 0.51 -11.47
C TRP A 105 -0.47 0.72 -10.12
N THR A 106 0.61 0.00 -9.87
CA THR A 106 1.49 0.28 -8.73
C THR A 106 2.58 1.21 -9.19
N LEU A 107 2.72 2.33 -8.49
CA LEU A 107 3.79 3.28 -8.72
C LEU A 107 4.75 3.32 -7.53
N GLN A 108 6.01 3.58 -7.81
CA GLN A 108 7.11 3.63 -6.84
C GLN A 108 7.86 4.95 -6.97
N ARG A 109 8.27 5.54 -5.85
CA ARG A 109 9.18 6.68 -5.77
C ARG A 109 10.34 6.37 -4.83
N GLU A 110 11.54 6.78 -5.22
CA GLU A 110 12.74 6.80 -4.36
C GLU A 110 12.72 8.04 -3.46
N VAL A 111 13.01 7.86 -2.16
CA VAL A 111 13.07 8.94 -1.14
C VAL A 111 14.50 9.22 -0.74
#